data_AF-A0A8T9MTQ5-F1
#
_entry.id   AF-A0A8T9MTQ5-F1
#
_cell.length_a   1.000
_cell.length_b   1.000
_cell.length_c   1.000
_cell.angle_alpha   90.00
_cell.angle_beta   90.00
_cell.angle_gamma   90.00
#
_symmetry.space_group_name_H-M   'P 1'
#
loop_
_entity.id
_entity.type
_entity.pdbx_description
1 polymer ?
#
loop_
_entity_poly.entity_id
_entity_poly.type
_entity_poly.pdbx_seq_one_letter_code
_entity_poly.pdbx_strand_id
1 'polypeptide(L)' 'MPQAAEIEHLLRKAMDVVPVERLWVNPDCGLKTRAWKETVEQLEVMMEVTKKLRAELNGK' A
#
# COMPACT_ATOMS: atom_id res chain seq x y z
N MET A 1 0.60 0.23 -13.98
CA MET A 1 -0.08 0.58 -12.71
C MET A 1 -0.08 -0.66 -11.85
N PRO A 2 0.43 -0.62 -10.61
CA PRO A 2 0.36 -1.77 -9.72
C PRO A 2 -1.11 -2.11 -9.45
N GLN A 3 -1.44 -3.40 -9.54
CA GLN A 3 -2.78 -3.87 -9.23
C GLN A 3 -2.95 -3.99 -7.71
N ALA A 4 -4.18 -3.87 -7.21
CA ALA A 4 -4.46 -4.02 -5.78
C ALA A 4 -3.89 -5.33 -5.20
N ALA A 5 -3.98 -6.43 -5.96
CA ALA A 5 -3.45 -7.74 -5.57
C ALA A 5 -1.92 -7.75 -5.42
N GLU A 6 -1.20 -6.98 -6.24
CA GLU A 6 0.26 -6.87 -6.19
C GLU A 6 0.70 -6.09 -4.95
N ILE A 7 0.05 -4.95 -4.68
CA ILE A 7 0.30 -4.15 -3.46
C ILE A 7 0.00 -5.00 -2.22
N GLU A 8 -1.11 -5.73 -2.22
CA GLU A 8 -1.48 -6.61 -1.11
C GLU A 8 -0.43 -7.70 -0.88
N HIS A 9 0.05 -8.34 -1.95
CA HIS A 9 1.10 -9.36 -1.86
C HIS A 9 2.38 -8.82 -1.24
N LEU A 10 2.85 -7.64 -1.69
CA LEU A 10 4.08 -7.02 -1.17
C LEU A 10 3.93 -6.60 0.30
N LEU A 11 2.79 -6.02 0.67
CA LEU A 11 2.54 -5.63 2.07
C LEU A 11 2.46 -6.85 2.99
N ARG A 12 1.82 -7.96 2.56
CA ARG A 12 1.81 -9.20 3.34
C ARG A 12 3.21 -9.76 3.57
N LYS A 13 4.06 -9.79 2.53
CA LYS A 13 5.46 -10.19 2.68
C LYS A 13 6.24 -9.27 3.62
N ALA A 14 5.98 -7.96 3.58
CA ALA A 14 6.63 -7.02 4.49
C ALA A 14 6.23 -7.27 5.94
N MET A 15 4.97 -7.59 6.22
CA MET A 15 4.48 -7.93 7.56
C MET A 15 5.07 -9.24 8.11
N ASP A 16 5.53 -10.15 7.24
CA ASP A 16 6.20 -11.39 7.68
C ASP A 16 7.61 -11.15 8.24
N VAL A 17 8.24 -10.01 7.91
CA VAL A 17 9.64 -9.72 8.26
C VAL A 17 9.83 -8.43 9.06
N VAL A 18 8.87 -7.49 9.02
CA VAL A 18 8.86 -6.25 9.78
C VAL A 18 7.65 -6.24 10.72
N PRO A 19 7.83 -5.95 12.03
CA PRO A 19 6.69 -5.77 12.93
C PRO A 19 5.72 -4.72 12.39
N VAL A 20 4.44 -5.05 12.36
CA VAL A 20 3.39 -4.27 11.69
C VAL A 20 3.34 -2.83 12.21
N GLU A 21 3.55 -2.62 13.51
CA GLU A 21 3.56 -1.30 14.15
C GLU A 21 4.73 -0.40 13.69
N ARG A 22 5.72 -0.97 13.01
CA ARG A 22 6.86 -0.25 12.41
C ARG A 22 6.74 -0.09 10.90
N LEU A 23 5.75 -0.72 10.27
CA LEU A 23 5.60 -0.72 8.81
C LEU A 23 4.82 0.51 8.34
N TRP A 24 5.42 1.27 7.42
CA TRP A 24 4.80 2.40 6.74
C TRP A 24 4.54 2.05 5.28
N VAL A 25 3.45 2.60 4.73
CA VAL A 25 3.08 2.41 3.32
C VAL A 25 3.25 3.73 2.59
N ASN A 26 4.12 3.76 1.59
CA ASN A 26 4.41 4.92 0.76
C ASN A 26 4.89 4.45 -0.63
N PRO A 27 4.81 5.31 -1.67
CA PRO A 27 5.43 5.01 -2.95
C PRO A 27 6.95 4.96 -2.82
N ASP A 28 7.61 4.26 -3.75
CA ASP A 28 9.08 4.07 -3.75
C ASP A 28 9.86 5.39 -3.76
N CYS A 29 9.35 6.42 -4.44
CA CYS A 29 10.03 7.70 -4.60
C CYS A 29 9.02 8.85 -4.80
N GLY A 30 9.53 10.07 -4.95
CA GLY A 30 8.73 11.25 -5.24
C GLY A 30 8.00 11.16 -6.59
N LEU A 31 6.80 11.74 -6.65
CA LEU A 31 5.87 11.61 -7.77
C LEU A 31 6.02 12.72 -8.83
N LYS A 32 7.12 13.49 -8.80
CA LYS A 32 7.35 14.67 -9.68
C LYS A 32 7.20 14.37 -11.18
N THR A 33 7.47 13.14 -11.58
CA THR A 33 7.46 12.70 -13.00
C THR A 33 6.18 11.95 -13.39
N ARG A 34 5.15 11.94 -12.53
CA ARG A 34 3.85 11.30 -12.79
C ARG A 34 2.79 12.34 -13.13
N ALA A 35 1.81 11.95 -13.94
CA ALA A 35 0.65 12.79 -14.19
C ALA A 35 -0.31 12.77 -12.99
N TRP A 36 -1.09 13.84 -12.80
CA TRP A 36 -2.02 13.95 -11.67
C TRP A 36 -3.06 12.84 -11.63
N LYS A 37 -3.72 12.56 -12.77
CA LYS A 37 -4.76 11.51 -12.84
C LYS A 37 -4.18 10.14 -12.46
N GLU A 38 -3.05 9.77 -13.06
CA GLU A 38 -2.34 8.53 -12.75
C GLU A 38 -1.96 8.45 -11.26
N THR A 39 -1.45 9.55 -10.71
CA THR A 39 -1.01 9.63 -9.31
C THR A 39 -2.15 9.39 -8.35
N VAL A 40 -3.28 10.08 -8.55
CA VAL A 40 -4.44 9.96 -7.67
C VAL A 40 -4.99 8.53 -7.72
N GLU A 41 -5.17 7.97 -8.92
CA GLU A 41 -5.67 6.60 -9.11
C GLU A 41 -4.76 5.56 -8.42
N GLN A 42 -3.44 5.69 -8.53
CA GLN A 42 -2.50 4.77 -7.85
C GLN A 42 -2.56 4.89 -6.33
N LEU A 43 -2.61 6.12 -5.82
CA LEU A 43 -2.64 6.35 -4.37
C LEU A 43 -3.96 5.86 -3.76
N GLU A 44 -5.07 6.00 -4.47
CA GLU A 44 -6.37 5.45 -4.07
C GLU A 44 -6.29 3.93 -3.90
N VAL A 45 -5.77 3.21 -4.90
CA VAL A 45 -5.60 1.74 -4.83
C VAL A 45 -4.69 1.34 -3.66
N MET A 46 -3.56 2.03 -3.46
CA MET A 46 -2.64 1.77 -2.35
C MET A 46 -3.32 1.99 -0.98
N MET A 47 -4.12 3.04 -0.86
CA MET A 47 -4.86 3.36 0.36
C MET A 47 -5.99 2.36 0.64
N GLU A 48 -6.71 1.89 -0.38
CA GLU A 48 -7.74 0.86 -0.26
C GLU A 48 -7.17 -0.45 0.30
N VAL A 49 -6.07 -0.94 -0.28
CA VAL A 49 -5.39 -2.15 0.22
C VAL A 49 -4.90 -1.95 1.65
N THR A 50 -4.30 -0.79 1.96
CA THR A 50 -3.82 -0.48 3.31
C THR A 50 -4.96 -0.48 4.32
N LYS A 51 -6.12 0.12 4.00
CA LYS A 51 -7.31 0.12 4.86
C LYS A 51 -7.84 -1.30 5.07
N LYS A 52 -7.91 -2.11 4.02
CA LYS A 52 -8.32 -3.52 4.10
C LYS A 52 -7.44 -4.29 5.09
N LEU A 53 -6.12 -4.22 4.93
CA LEU A 53 -5.17 -4.94 5.80
C LEU A 53 -5.23 -4.45 7.25
N ARG A 54 -5.38 -3.14 7.48
CA ARG A 54 -5.58 -2.61 8.85
C ARG A 54 -6.86 -3.13 9.50
N ALA A 55 -7.96 -3.25 8.75
CA ALA A 55 -9.19 -3.83 9.26
C ALA A 55 -9.01 -5.32 9.64
N GLU A 56 -8.30 -6.10 8.83
CA GLU A 56 -7.97 -7.49 9.13
C GLU A 56 -7.12 -7.64 10.41
N LEU A 57 -6.21 -6.70 10.67
CA LEU A 57 -5.36 -6.69 11.85
C LEU A 57 -6.12 -6.29 13.13
N ASN A 58 -7.07 -5.37 13.03
CA ASN A 58 -7.90 -4.95 14.18
C ASN A 58 -8.98 -5.97 14.56
N GLY A 59 -9.31 -6.90 13.66
CA GLY A 59 -10.24 -8.00 13.92
C GLY A 59 -9.58 -9.27 14.49
N LYS A 60 -8.26 -9.25 14.68
CA LYS A 60 -7.48 -10.29 15.35
C LYS A 60 -7.17 -9.88 16.78
#